data_AF-A0A7K2MCD3-F1
#
_entry.id   AF-A0A7K2MCD3-F1
#
_cell.length_a   1.000
_cell.length_b   1.000
_cell.length_c   1.000
_cell.angle_alpha   90.00
_cell.angle_beta   90.00
_cell.angle_gamma   90.00
#
_symmetry.space_group_name_H-M   'P 1'
#
loop_
_entity.id
_entity.type
_entity.pdbx_description
1 polymer ?
#
loop_
_entity_poly.entity_id
_entity_poly.type
_entity_poly.pdbx_seq_one_letter_code
_entity_poly.pdbx_strand_id
1 'polypeptide(L)'
;QAAKDAAAAAFYELDTAQRDLRISMETITAVDDSPAARRAVADFEALGRRVDEASGRYITAVDAQDLDRDDLEAAAAARARTDLVAAKDELLNVKRELDRFAAGLGPLLGKAETQLARLAPAVERARQALLAASNALDAVRASGLRADDLA
;
A
#
# COMPACT_ATOMS: atom_id res chain seq x y z
N GLN A 1 23.60 2.77 23.61
CA GLN A 1 23.40 1.67 22.64
C GLN A 1 21.98 1.10 22.63
N ALA A 2 21.53 0.39 23.68
CA ALA A 2 20.22 -0.30 23.67
C ALA A 2 18.99 0.56 23.26
N ALA A 3 18.94 1.84 23.67
CA ALA A 3 17.85 2.74 23.27
C ALA A 3 17.86 3.06 21.76
N LYS A 4 19.05 3.17 21.16
CA LYS A 4 19.23 3.40 19.73
C LYS A 4 18.80 2.17 18.92
N ASP A 5 19.22 0.98 19.36
CA ASP A 5 18.88 -0.27 18.69
C ASP A 5 17.37 -0.53 18.75
N ALA A 6 16.73 -0.26 19.90
CA ALA A 6 15.28 -0.38 20.05
C ALA A 6 14.51 0.61 19.15
N ALA A 7 14.99 1.86 19.04
CA ALA A 7 14.41 2.85 18.14
C ALA A 7 14.58 2.46 16.66
N ALA A 8 15.75 1.94 16.28
CA ALA A 8 16.01 1.45 14.93
C ALA A 8 15.13 0.25 14.56
N ALA A 9 14.92 -0.69 15.49
CA ALA A 9 14.00 -1.81 15.29
C ALA A 9 12.56 -1.32 15.09
N ALA A 10 12.09 -0.40 15.93
CA ALA A 10 10.75 0.18 15.79
C ALA A 10 10.55 0.91 14.45
N PHE A 11 11.58 1.62 13.97
CA PHE A 11 11.58 2.28 12.66
C PHE A 11 11.46 1.27 11.52
N TYR A 12 12.28 0.22 11.55
CA TYR A 12 12.25 -0.84 10.54
C TYR A 12 10.91 -1.58 10.50
N GLU A 13 10.36 -1.92 11.67
CA GLU A 13 9.06 -2.57 11.78
C GLU A 13 7.91 -1.69 11.24
N LEU A 14 7.99 -0.37 11.47
CA LEU A 14 7.01 0.58 10.94
C LEU A 14 7.07 0.66 9.40
N ASP A 15 8.27 0.79 8.81
CA ASP A 15 8.47 0.81 7.36
C ASP A 15 7.96 -0.49 6.72
N THR A 16 8.30 -1.63 7.31
CA THR A 16 7.81 -2.95 6.85
C THR A 16 6.29 -3.00 6.86
N ALA A 17 5.65 -2.63 7.98
CA ALA A 17 4.18 -2.64 8.08
C ALA A 17 3.53 -1.68 7.06
N GLN A 18 4.12 -0.51 6.82
CA GLN A 18 3.62 0.45 5.83
C GLN A 18 3.72 -0.11 4.39
N ARG A 19 4.82 -0.80 4.06
CA ARG A 19 5.01 -1.43 2.74
C ARG A 19 4.01 -2.55 2.50
N ASP A 20 3.81 -3.42 3.46
CA ASP A 20 2.83 -4.53 3.35
C ASP A 20 1.40 -4.00 3.17
N LEU A 21 1.07 -2.93 3.89
CA LEU A 21 -0.22 -2.27 3.77
C LEU A 21 -0.40 -1.56 2.42
N ARG A 22 0.66 -0.99 1.85
CA ARG A 22 0.63 -0.40 0.50
C ARG A 22 0.22 -1.44 -0.55
N ILE A 23 0.78 -2.65 -0.49
CA ILE A 23 0.42 -3.76 -1.39
C ILE A 23 -1.07 -4.14 -1.23
N SER A 24 -1.57 -4.16 0.01
CA SER A 24 -2.98 -4.41 0.29
C SER A 24 -3.88 -3.34 -0.33
N MET A 25 -3.50 -2.07 -0.22
CA MET A 25 -4.23 -0.95 -0.82
C MET A 25 -4.22 -1.00 -2.35
N GLU A 26 -3.08 -1.30 -2.97
CA GLU A 26 -2.97 -1.51 -4.42
C GLU A 26 -3.94 -2.59 -4.90
N THR A 27 -3.99 -3.72 -4.19
CA THR A 27 -4.91 -4.83 -4.49
C THR A 27 -6.38 -4.39 -4.46
N ILE A 28 -6.79 -3.62 -3.45
CA ILE A 28 -8.16 -3.09 -3.34
C ILE A 28 -8.45 -2.15 -4.51
N THR A 29 -7.59 -1.16 -4.73
CA THR A 29 -7.82 -0.11 -5.75
C THR A 29 -7.74 -0.62 -7.19
N ALA A 30 -7.09 -1.76 -7.44
CA ALA A 30 -7.05 -2.36 -8.76
C ALA A 30 -8.43 -2.83 -9.26
N VAL A 31 -9.39 -3.07 -8.37
CA VAL A 31 -10.69 -3.68 -8.72
C VAL A 31 -11.91 -3.08 -8.03
N ASP A 32 -11.74 -2.19 -7.05
CA ASP A 32 -12.84 -1.60 -6.28
C ASP A 32 -12.80 -0.05 -6.25
N ASP A 33 -13.68 0.56 -7.04
CA ASP A 33 -13.91 2.02 -7.06
C ASP A 33 -15.09 2.44 -6.15
N SER A 34 -15.44 1.65 -5.15
CA SER A 34 -16.54 2.01 -4.23
C SER A 34 -16.17 3.22 -3.34
N PRO A 35 -17.17 3.94 -2.80
CA PRO A 35 -16.91 4.99 -1.81
C PRO A 35 -16.11 4.50 -0.60
N ALA A 36 -16.28 3.23 -0.19
CA ALA A 36 -15.53 2.63 0.91
C ALA A 36 -14.04 2.47 0.55
N ALA A 37 -13.72 2.00 -0.66
CA ALA A 37 -12.35 1.90 -1.14
C ALA A 37 -11.68 3.28 -1.24
N ARG A 38 -12.37 4.29 -1.80
CA ARG A 38 -11.87 5.67 -1.83
C ARG A 38 -11.60 6.24 -0.43
N ARG A 39 -12.47 5.94 0.53
CA ARG A 39 -12.26 6.34 1.93
C ARG A 39 -11.03 5.66 2.51
N ALA A 40 -10.84 4.36 2.28
CA ALA A 40 -9.65 3.65 2.73
C ALA A 40 -8.35 4.25 2.15
N VAL A 41 -8.37 4.70 0.89
CA VAL A 41 -7.23 5.43 0.28
C VAL A 41 -6.95 6.73 1.02
N ALA A 42 -7.96 7.57 1.25
CA ALA A 42 -7.78 8.83 1.96
C ALA A 42 -7.28 8.63 3.41
N ASP A 43 -7.81 7.62 4.10
CA ASP A 43 -7.39 7.25 5.46
C ASP A 43 -5.94 6.73 5.47
N PHE A 44 -5.54 5.94 4.47
CA PHE A 44 -4.16 5.47 4.31
C PHE A 44 -3.18 6.61 4.01
N GLU A 45 -3.54 7.57 3.16
CA GLU A 45 -2.73 8.77 2.91
C GLU A 45 -2.54 9.62 4.18
N ALA A 46 -3.60 9.74 5.00
CA ALA A 46 -3.51 10.43 6.28
C ALA A 46 -2.56 9.72 7.26
N LEU A 47 -2.60 8.39 7.30
CA LEU A 47 -1.65 7.60 8.07
C LEU A 47 -0.22 7.73 7.52
N GLY A 48 -0.05 7.76 6.19
CA GLY A 48 1.25 7.96 5.53
C GLY A 48 1.94 9.24 6.00
N ARG A 49 1.22 10.37 6.05
CA ARG A 49 1.77 11.64 6.56
C ARG A 49 2.26 11.54 8.02
N ARG A 50 1.57 10.75 8.84
CA ARG A 50 1.94 10.53 10.25
C ARG A 50 3.14 9.60 10.40
N VAL A 51 3.28 8.62 9.50
CA VAL A 51 4.49 7.80 9.39
C VAL A 51 5.68 8.66 9.01
N ASP A 52 5.54 9.54 8.02
CA ASP A 52 6.61 10.46 7.60
C ASP A 52 7.05 11.38 8.74
N GLU A 53 6.09 11.91 9.51
CA GLU A 53 6.36 12.76 10.66
C GLU A 53 7.11 12.03 11.78
N ALA A 54 6.64 10.84 12.17
CA ALA A 54 7.30 10.02 13.20
C ALA A 54 8.70 9.58 12.75
N SER A 55 8.84 9.21 11.48
CA SER A 55 10.11 8.86 10.84
C SER A 55 11.09 10.02 10.87
N GLY A 56 10.64 11.23 10.52
CA GLY A 56 11.45 12.44 10.57
C GLY A 56 11.95 12.77 11.96
N ARG A 57 11.11 12.60 12.99
CA ARG A 57 11.51 12.79 14.40
C ARG A 57 12.55 11.76 14.84
N TYR A 58 12.41 10.50 14.42
CA TYR A 58 13.43 9.47 14.67
C TYR A 58 14.76 9.81 14.00
N ILE A 59 14.75 10.17 12.71
CA ILE A 59 15.96 10.54 11.97
C ILE A 59 16.63 11.73 12.66
N THR A 60 15.86 12.76 13.03
CA THR A 60 16.37 13.93 13.76
C THR A 60 16.99 13.53 15.11
N ALA A 61 16.34 12.64 15.87
CA ALA A 61 16.85 12.18 17.15
C ALA A 61 18.15 11.37 17.02
N VAL A 62 18.32 10.62 15.92
CA VAL A 62 19.54 9.88 15.60
C VAL A 62 20.64 10.82 15.11
N ASP A 63 20.34 11.76 14.22
CA ASP A 63 21.30 12.73 13.67
C ASP A 63 21.83 13.69 14.75
N ALA A 64 21.01 14.00 15.76
CA ALA A 64 21.43 14.78 16.93
C ALA A 64 22.45 14.04 17.81
N GLN A 65 22.59 12.71 17.64
CA GLN A 65 23.65 11.94 18.29
C GLN A 65 24.93 12.06 17.46
N ASP A 66 25.79 13.01 17.82
CA ASP A 66 27.17 13.05 17.34
C ASP A 66 27.93 11.85 17.97
N LEU A 67 27.81 10.68 17.36
CA LEU A 67 28.28 9.39 17.89
C LEU A 67 29.80 9.21 17.81
N ASP A 68 30.50 10.13 17.15
CA ASP A 68 31.95 10.11 16.95
C ASP A 68 32.69 11.03 17.95
N ARG A 69 31.96 11.62 18.91
CA ARG A 69 32.57 12.55 19.87
C ARG A 69 33.10 11.82 21.10
N ASP A 70 34.43 11.81 21.23
CA ASP A 70 35.17 11.13 22.30
C ASP A 70 34.93 11.70 23.71
N ASP A 71 34.31 12.88 23.84
CA ASP A 71 34.09 13.59 25.12
C ASP A 71 32.61 13.88 25.44
N LEU A 72 31.69 13.00 25.02
CA LEU A 72 30.25 13.20 25.24
C LEU A 72 29.91 13.40 26.73
N GLU A 73 29.49 14.61 27.10
CA GLU A 73 29.09 14.93 28.47
C GLU A 73 27.89 14.08 28.94
N ALA A 74 27.90 13.64 30.20
CA ALA A 74 26.84 12.79 30.76
C ALA A 74 25.42 13.38 30.62
N ALA A 75 25.30 14.71 30.62
CA ALA A 75 24.04 15.41 30.39
C ALA A 75 23.55 15.29 28.93
N ALA A 76 24.46 15.32 27.96
CA ALA A 76 24.15 15.10 26.54
C ALA A 76 23.70 13.64 26.31
N ALA A 77 24.40 12.68 26.90
CA ALA A 77 24.03 11.25 26.85
C ALA A 77 22.65 10.96 27.46
N ALA A 78 22.27 11.66 28.52
CA ALA A 78 20.95 11.51 29.13
C ALA A 78 19.83 12.07 28.23
N ARG A 79 20.04 13.25 27.63
CA ARG A 79 19.07 13.87 26.69
C ARG A 79 18.87 13.00 25.46
N ALA A 80 19.98 12.58 24.86
CA ALA A 80 20.02 11.62 23.77
C ALA A 80 19.14 10.39 23.98
N ARG A 81 19.28 9.77 25.15
CA ARG A 81 18.48 8.59 25.51
C ARG A 81 17.00 8.93 25.61
N THR A 82 16.65 10.06 26.20
CA THR A 82 15.26 10.51 26.31
C THR A 82 14.64 10.75 24.92
N ASP A 83 15.36 11.43 24.03
CA ASP A 83 14.89 11.75 22.68
C ASP A 83 14.67 10.46 21.85
N LEU A 84 15.60 9.51 21.92
CA LEU A 84 15.47 8.21 21.26
C LEU A 84 14.30 7.38 21.80
N VAL A 85 14.05 7.42 23.12
CA VAL A 85 12.91 6.72 23.72
C VAL A 85 11.59 7.34 23.26
N ALA A 86 11.51 8.67 23.24
CA ALA A 86 10.32 9.39 22.77
C ALA A 86 10.03 9.09 21.29
N ALA A 87 11.05 9.14 20.43
CA ALA A 87 10.91 8.79 19.01
C ALA A 87 10.46 7.34 18.83
N LYS A 88 11.06 6.40 19.56
CA LYS A 88 10.65 4.98 19.54
C LYS A 88 9.19 4.80 19.96
N ASP A 89 8.76 5.40 21.05
CA ASP A 89 7.38 5.28 21.53
C ASP A 89 6.38 5.84 20.50
N GLU A 90 6.73 6.92 19.83
CA GLU A 90 5.93 7.47 18.75
C GLU A 90 5.84 6.55 17.53
N LEU A 91 6.97 6.00 17.06
CA LEU A 91 6.99 5.02 15.96
C LEU A 91 6.08 3.83 16.27
N LEU A 92 6.14 3.31 17.50
CA LEU A 92 5.27 2.22 17.96
C LEU A 92 3.78 2.63 18.02
N ASN A 93 3.48 3.88 18.38
CA ASN A 93 2.11 4.38 18.39
C ASN A 93 1.52 4.43 16.98
N VAL A 94 2.27 4.98 16.02
CA VAL A 94 1.85 5.02 14.61
C VAL A 94 1.74 3.61 14.03
N LYS A 95 2.67 2.71 14.36
CA LYS A 95 2.60 1.30 13.94
C LYS A 95 1.30 0.65 14.42
N ARG A 96 0.92 0.84 15.69
CA ARG A 96 -0.34 0.31 16.24
C ARG A 96 -1.57 0.85 15.53
N GLU A 97 -1.48 2.02 14.92
CA GLU A 97 -2.58 2.58 14.12
C GLU A 97 -2.63 1.98 12.72
N LEU A 98 -1.47 1.78 12.08
CA LEU A 98 -1.38 1.03 10.83
C LEU A 98 -1.92 -0.40 11.01
N ASP A 99 -1.52 -1.10 12.08
CA ASP A 99 -1.98 -2.46 12.36
C ASP A 99 -3.51 -2.51 12.53
N ARG A 100 -4.10 -1.51 13.22
CA ARG A 100 -5.56 -1.39 13.37
C ARG A 100 -6.26 -1.11 12.05
N PHE A 101 -5.69 -0.22 11.24
CA PHE A 101 -6.21 0.08 9.91
C PHE A 101 -6.17 -1.15 9.01
N ALA A 102 -5.03 -1.87 8.98
CA ALA A 102 -4.86 -3.11 8.23
C ALA A 102 -5.90 -4.17 8.63
N ALA A 103 -6.13 -4.36 9.94
CA ALA A 103 -7.17 -5.27 10.42
C ALA A 103 -8.58 -4.88 9.94
N GLY A 104 -8.85 -3.58 9.75
CA GLY A 104 -10.10 -3.07 9.21
C GLY A 104 -10.30 -3.29 7.71
N LEU A 105 -9.24 -3.58 6.95
CA LEU A 105 -9.33 -3.77 5.49
C LEU A 105 -9.84 -5.15 5.07
N GLY A 106 -9.93 -6.12 5.98
CA GLY A 106 -10.28 -7.52 5.65
C GLY A 106 -11.50 -7.68 4.73
N PRO A 107 -12.64 -7.00 4.96
CA PRO A 107 -13.80 -7.08 4.07
C PRO A 107 -13.55 -6.53 2.65
N LEU A 108 -12.77 -5.44 2.53
CA LEU A 108 -12.43 -4.86 1.23
C LEU A 108 -11.46 -5.76 0.46
N LEU A 109 -10.46 -6.32 1.15
CA LEU A 109 -9.53 -7.29 0.57
C LEU A 109 -10.25 -8.55 0.07
N GLY A 110 -11.10 -9.17 0.89
CA GLY A 110 -11.84 -10.36 0.48
C GLY A 110 -12.77 -10.11 -0.71
N LYS A 111 -13.36 -8.91 -0.80
CA LYS A 111 -14.14 -8.49 -1.96
C LYS A 111 -13.25 -8.34 -3.20
N ALA A 112 -12.11 -7.67 -3.08
CA ALA A 112 -11.16 -7.46 -4.17
C ALA A 112 -10.62 -8.80 -4.70
N GLU A 113 -10.21 -9.70 -3.82
CA GLU A 113 -9.77 -11.06 -4.17
C GLU A 113 -10.85 -11.84 -4.93
N THR A 114 -12.10 -11.75 -4.49
CA THR A 114 -13.24 -12.38 -5.18
C THR A 114 -13.45 -11.81 -6.58
N GLN A 115 -13.26 -10.50 -6.77
CA GLN A 115 -13.36 -9.85 -8.08
C GLN A 115 -12.19 -10.26 -8.98
N LEU A 116 -10.97 -10.26 -8.46
CA LEU A 116 -9.76 -10.68 -9.17
C LEU A 116 -9.87 -12.13 -9.64
N ALA A 117 -10.34 -13.04 -8.78
CA ALA A 117 -10.54 -14.45 -9.14
C ALA A 117 -11.53 -14.65 -10.30
N ARG A 118 -12.46 -13.72 -10.50
CA ARG A 118 -13.45 -13.75 -11.60
C ARG A 118 -12.93 -13.15 -12.91
N LEU A 119 -11.80 -12.46 -12.88
CA LEU A 119 -11.27 -11.74 -14.04
C LEU A 119 -10.84 -12.70 -15.16
N ALA A 120 -10.01 -13.70 -14.85
CA ALA A 120 -9.52 -14.65 -15.87
C ALA A 120 -10.67 -15.39 -16.60
N PRO A 121 -11.68 -15.95 -15.91
CA PRO A 121 -12.83 -16.54 -16.56
C PRO A 121 -13.65 -15.56 -17.42
N ALA A 122 -13.70 -14.27 -17.06
CA ALA A 122 -14.40 -13.25 -17.84
C ALA A 122 -13.65 -12.91 -19.12
N VAL A 123 -12.33 -12.75 -19.03
CA VAL A 123 -11.45 -12.48 -20.18
C VAL A 123 -11.52 -13.62 -21.19
N GLU A 124 -11.51 -14.87 -20.74
CA GLU A 124 -11.59 -16.02 -21.65
C GLU A 124 -12.93 -16.08 -22.39
N ARG A 125 -14.04 -15.85 -21.68
CA ARG A 125 -15.38 -15.75 -22.32
C ARG A 125 -15.44 -14.63 -23.35
N ALA A 126 -14.82 -13.48 -23.05
CA ALA A 126 -14.77 -12.36 -23.99
C ALA A 126 -13.96 -12.70 -25.26
N ARG A 127 -12.84 -13.42 -25.12
CA ARG A 127 -12.05 -13.90 -26.27
C ARG A 127 -12.84 -14.86 -27.14
N GLN A 128 -13.54 -15.81 -26.53
CA GLN A 128 -14.37 -16.77 -27.25
C GLN A 128 -15.53 -16.09 -28.00
N ALA A 129 -16.20 -15.13 -27.36
CA ALA A 129 -17.25 -14.34 -27.99
C ALA A 129 -16.72 -13.50 -29.17
N LEU A 130 -15.54 -12.89 -29.00
CA LEU A 130 -14.88 -12.13 -30.06
C LEU A 130 -14.51 -13.02 -31.26
N LEU A 131 -13.94 -14.20 -31.01
CA LEU A 131 -13.62 -15.15 -32.07
C LEU A 131 -14.87 -15.58 -32.84
N ALA A 132 -15.96 -15.90 -32.14
CA ALA A 132 -17.23 -16.26 -32.75
C ALA A 132 -17.81 -15.12 -33.61
N ALA A 133 -17.75 -13.88 -33.12
CA ALA A 133 -18.19 -12.71 -33.87
C ALA A 133 -17.36 -12.48 -35.14
N SER A 134 -16.03 -12.64 -35.07
CA SER A 134 -15.14 -12.55 -36.23
C SER A 134 -15.46 -13.61 -37.27
N ASN A 135 -15.65 -14.87 -36.85
CA ASN A 135 -16.02 -15.96 -37.76
C ASN A 135 -17.37 -15.70 -38.45
N ALA A 136 -18.35 -15.15 -37.72
CA ALA A 136 -19.65 -14.78 -38.28
C ALA A 136 -19.52 -13.64 -39.30
N LEU A 137 -18.69 -12.62 -39.02
CA LEU A 137 -18.41 -11.53 -39.94
C LEU A 137 -17.75 -12.03 -41.23
N ASP A 138 -16.79 -12.95 -41.10
CA ASP A 138 -16.10 -13.54 -42.26
C ASP A 138 -17.04 -14.42 -43.09
N ALA A 139 -17.97 -15.14 -42.45
CA ALA A 139 -19.02 -15.89 -43.15
C ALA A 139 -19.96 -14.96 -43.94
N VAL A 140 -20.40 -13.84 -43.35
CA VAL A 140 -21.22 -12.83 -44.05
C VAL A 140 -20.47 -12.25 -45.26
N ARG A 141 -19.19 -11.90 -45.10
CA ARG A 141 -18.35 -11.42 -46.21
C ARG A 141 -18.20 -12.47 -47.31
N ALA A 142 -17.99 -13.74 -46.94
CA ALA A 142 -17.85 -14.84 -47.89
C ALA A 142 -19.17 -15.16 -48.61
N SER A 143 -20.33 -14.94 -47.95
CA SER A 143 -21.66 -15.12 -48.56
C SER A 143 -21.99 -14.10 -49.65
N GLY A 144 -21.09 -13.15 -49.91
CA GLY A 144 -21.22 -12.27 -51.07
C GLY A 144 -22.31 -11.22 -50.94
N LEU A 145 -22.78 -10.91 -49.71
CA LEU A 145 -23.56 -9.70 -49.43
C LEU A 145 -22.69 -8.45 -49.69
N ARG A 146 -22.48 -8.15 -50.98
CA ARG A 146 -22.00 -6.86 -51.45
C ARG A 146 -23.20 -5.93 -51.41
N ALA A 147 -22.98 -4.69 -51.00
CA ALA A 147 -24.02 -3.66 -50.98
C ALA A 147 -24.64 -3.39 -52.39
N ASP A 148 -24.08 -3.98 -53.44
CA ASP A 148 -24.43 -3.78 -54.84
C ASP A 148 -25.55 -4.72 -55.36
N ASP A 149 -25.97 -5.75 -54.60
CA ASP A 149 -27.02 -6.70 -55.03
C ASP A 149 -28.45 -6.26 -54.62
N LEU A 150 -28.61 -5.01 -54.17
CA LEU A 150 -29.88 -4.38 -53.76
C LEU A 150 -30.40 -3.31 -54.74
N ALA A 151 -29.96 -3.34 -56.01
CA ALA A 151 -30.40 -2.40 -57.06
C ALA A 151 -30.92 -3.13 -58.31
#